data_AF-A0A0G0YYA6-F1
#
_entry.id   AF-A0A0G0YYA6-F1
#
_cell.length_a   1.000
_cell.length_b   1.000
_cell.length_c   1.000
_cell.angle_alpha   90.00
_cell.angle_beta   90.00
_cell.angle_gamma   90.00
#
_symmetry.space_group_name_H-M   'P 1'
#
loop_
_entity.id
_entity.type
_entity.pdbx_description
1 polymer ?
#
loop_
_entity_poly.entity_id
_entity_poly.type
_entity_poly.pdbx_seq_one_letter_code
_entity_poly.pdbx_strand_id
1 'polypeptide(L)'
;MKKAIVTGGAGFIGSHIVDALLARGFKVTVIDDLSTSTMEFVNPKVDFIKMNINSPRIGAVIKKIKPNYIFHLAAQIDVRVSMKDPFHDANVNAMGTLRLLEAAREIGIEKFIYSSSGGAIMSRAKVIPTPEKHWTRPLSPYGVSKLSAENYIDCYGKLYGFKTVLLRYSNVYGPRQGQKGEAGVVAVFINQILNGVQPTIFGDGKQTRDFVYVGDVVNANMMALKSGVEGVFNISTKKETDVNFLLKIISEATHFNLLPKRVKAIKEERRSSLDNSLAKKELGWKPKVSLNEGVKKTVQAFQVRKAVKHLKNGGLVIYPTETAYALGADACNTRAVRKIFKYKKRLLTKTLPLIAGDLASAIKVANFSKKAKEIAEKYWPAPLTLQLFVKANSKLSKEVVFQKTVAIRVSSNEIARGIALGLENPIVSWGVVKEKTINYCKCW
;
A
#
# COMPACT_ATOMS: atom_id res chain seq x y z
N MET A 1 19.11 -10.81 -22.43
CA MET A 1 18.18 -10.27 -21.40
C MET A 1 18.79 -10.51 -20.03
N LYS A 2 18.93 -9.48 -19.18
CA LYS A 2 19.47 -9.64 -17.82
C LYS A 2 18.44 -10.31 -16.90
N LYS A 3 18.92 -11.14 -15.97
CA LYS A 3 18.10 -11.89 -15.01
C LYS A 3 18.25 -11.30 -13.61
N ALA A 4 17.15 -11.16 -12.89
CA ALA A 4 17.16 -10.72 -11.50
C ALA A 4 16.35 -11.69 -10.62
N ILE A 5 16.89 -12.05 -9.46
CA ILE A 5 16.11 -12.65 -8.38
C ILE A 5 15.67 -11.54 -7.43
N VAL A 6 14.38 -11.55 -7.05
CA VAL A 6 13.86 -10.73 -5.97
C VAL A 6 13.35 -11.64 -4.86
N THR A 7 14.13 -11.77 -3.78
CA THR A 7 13.63 -12.48 -2.59
C THR A 7 12.69 -11.55 -1.81
N GLY A 8 11.59 -12.07 -1.26
CA GLY A 8 10.56 -11.23 -0.65
C GLY A 8 9.75 -10.44 -1.69
N GLY A 9 9.78 -10.86 -2.95
CA GLY A 9 9.18 -10.17 -4.09
C GLY A 9 7.65 -10.18 -4.11
N ALA A 10 6.99 -10.99 -3.29
CA ALA A 10 5.54 -10.93 -3.09
C ALA A 10 5.14 -9.92 -2.00
N GLY A 11 6.12 -9.41 -1.24
CA GLY A 11 5.91 -8.47 -0.16
C GLY A 11 5.60 -7.04 -0.62
N PHE A 12 5.41 -6.15 0.37
CA PHE A 12 5.10 -4.73 0.15
C PHE A 12 6.12 -4.05 -0.77
N ILE A 13 7.38 -3.92 -0.34
CA ILE A 13 8.43 -3.23 -1.12
C ILE A 13 8.84 -4.07 -2.33
N GLY A 14 9.03 -5.39 -2.12
CA GLY A 14 9.51 -6.31 -3.15
C GLY A 14 8.64 -6.34 -4.41
N SER A 15 7.31 -6.33 -4.26
CA SER A 15 6.40 -6.35 -5.42
C SER A 15 6.52 -5.10 -6.29
N HIS A 16 6.82 -3.92 -5.72
CA HIS A 16 7.06 -2.72 -6.51
C HIS A 16 8.41 -2.75 -7.22
N ILE A 17 9.45 -3.35 -6.60
CA ILE A 17 10.74 -3.56 -7.25
C ILE A 17 10.61 -4.53 -8.43
N VAL A 18 9.85 -5.62 -8.25
CA VAL A 18 9.50 -6.57 -9.31
C VAL A 18 8.87 -5.84 -10.50
N ASP A 19 7.84 -5.02 -10.27
CA ASP A 19 7.19 -4.25 -11.33
C ASP A 19 8.17 -3.30 -12.04
N ALA A 20 9.06 -2.64 -11.28
CA ALA A 20 10.06 -1.73 -11.83
C ALA A 20 11.14 -2.44 -12.67
N LEU A 21 11.52 -3.67 -12.31
CA LEU A 21 12.47 -4.50 -13.05
C LEU A 21 11.84 -5.03 -14.35
N LEU A 22 10.61 -5.53 -14.29
CA LEU A 22 9.86 -5.97 -15.47
C LEU A 22 9.68 -4.85 -16.48
N ALA A 23 9.35 -3.63 -16.01
CA ALA A 23 9.24 -2.44 -16.86
C ALA A 23 10.56 -2.06 -17.56
N ARG A 24 11.70 -2.54 -17.06
CA ARG A 24 13.04 -2.34 -17.64
C ARG A 24 13.52 -3.53 -18.49
N GLY A 25 12.64 -4.50 -18.76
CA GLY A 25 12.95 -5.65 -19.62
C GLY A 25 13.78 -6.76 -18.96
N PHE A 26 13.82 -6.81 -17.62
CA PHE A 26 14.47 -7.91 -16.91
C PHE A 26 13.62 -9.18 -16.92
N LYS A 27 14.27 -10.34 -17.00
CA LYS A 27 13.64 -11.60 -16.60
C LYS A 27 13.73 -11.71 -15.07
N VAL A 28 12.58 -11.70 -14.41
CA VAL A 28 12.50 -11.65 -12.95
C VAL A 28 12.01 -12.99 -12.41
N THR A 29 12.75 -13.53 -11.42
CA THR A 29 12.31 -14.65 -10.60
C THR A 29 12.06 -14.16 -9.17
N VAL A 30 10.88 -14.45 -8.62
CA VAL A 30 10.52 -14.12 -7.24
C VAL A 30 10.70 -15.36 -6.37
N ILE A 31 11.37 -15.21 -5.24
CA ILE A 31 11.48 -16.24 -4.20
C ILE A 31 10.84 -15.69 -2.92
N ASP A 32 9.73 -16.28 -2.49
CA ASP A 32 8.97 -15.82 -1.32
C ASP A 32 8.23 -16.99 -0.70
N ASP A 33 8.14 -17.06 0.63
CA ASP A 33 7.44 -18.16 1.32
C ASP A 33 5.98 -17.85 1.67
N LEU A 34 5.54 -16.62 1.43
CA LEU A 34 4.21 -16.11 1.76
C LEU A 34 3.90 -16.04 3.26
N SER A 35 4.95 -16.02 4.11
CA SER A 35 4.81 -15.89 5.58
C SER A 35 4.06 -14.61 5.98
N THR A 36 4.45 -13.47 5.40
CA THR A 36 3.82 -12.15 5.65
C THR A 36 3.24 -11.50 4.39
N SER A 37 3.57 -12.03 3.21
CA SER A 37 3.19 -11.50 1.91
C SER A 37 1.89 -12.13 1.37
N THR A 38 1.49 -11.77 0.15
CA THR A 38 0.29 -12.31 -0.50
C THR A 38 0.50 -12.51 -2.00
N MET A 39 -0.08 -13.58 -2.54
CA MET A 39 -0.11 -13.83 -3.98
C MET A 39 -0.80 -12.71 -4.78
N GLU A 40 -1.64 -11.90 -4.12
CA GLU A 40 -2.32 -10.75 -4.74
C GLU A 40 -1.33 -9.75 -5.38
N PHE A 41 -0.11 -9.64 -4.86
CA PHE A 41 0.90 -8.68 -5.34
C PHE A 41 1.94 -9.28 -6.28
N VAL A 42 1.88 -10.60 -6.53
CA VAL A 42 2.80 -11.27 -7.44
C VAL A 42 2.39 -10.93 -8.87
N ASN A 43 3.31 -10.31 -9.62
CA ASN A 43 3.08 -10.00 -11.02
C ASN A 43 3.03 -11.29 -11.84
N PRO A 44 2.00 -11.53 -12.68
CA PRO A 44 1.85 -12.80 -13.42
C PRO A 44 2.95 -13.05 -14.46
N LYS A 45 3.81 -12.06 -14.76
CA LYS A 45 4.91 -12.19 -15.72
C LYS A 45 6.22 -12.73 -15.10
N VAL A 46 6.26 -12.97 -13.79
CA VAL A 46 7.46 -13.48 -13.12
C VAL A 46 7.44 -15.00 -13.02
N ASP A 47 8.63 -15.59 -12.96
CA ASP A 47 8.78 -16.95 -12.44
C ASP A 47 8.65 -16.88 -10.91
N PHE A 48 7.58 -17.44 -10.34
CA PHE A 48 7.36 -17.43 -8.88
C PHE A 48 7.77 -18.77 -8.25
N ILE A 49 8.64 -18.73 -7.25
CA ILE A 49 9.09 -19.89 -6.50
C ILE A 49 8.70 -19.70 -5.05
N LYS A 50 7.72 -20.50 -4.59
CA LYS A 50 7.31 -20.50 -3.19
C LYS A 50 8.36 -21.24 -2.35
N MET A 51 9.25 -20.51 -1.68
CA MET A 51 10.33 -21.10 -0.90
C MET A 51 10.87 -20.12 0.14
N ASN A 52 11.16 -20.66 1.33
CA ASN A 52 11.88 -19.92 2.37
C ASN A 52 13.38 -19.88 2.04
N ILE A 53 14.01 -18.72 2.20
CA ILE A 53 15.43 -18.52 1.89
C ILE A 53 16.39 -19.33 2.78
N ASN A 54 15.91 -19.85 3.92
CA ASN A 54 16.67 -20.75 4.79
C ASN A 54 16.65 -22.21 4.31
N SER A 55 15.84 -22.51 3.30
CA SER A 55 15.74 -23.85 2.74
C SER A 55 17.12 -24.35 2.31
N PRO A 56 17.51 -25.60 2.63
CA PRO A 56 18.76 -26.16 2.15
C PRO A 56 18.83 -26.24 0.61
N ARG A 57 17.68 -26.16 -0.08
CA ARG A 57 17.59 -26.18 -1.54
C ARG A 57 17.79 -24.81 -2.20
N ILE A 58 17.84 -23.71 -1.43
CA ILE A 58 17.92 -22.34 -1.98
C ILE A 58 19.13 -22.16 -2.91
N GLY A 59 20.28 -22.73 -2.53
CA GLY A 59 21.50 -22.62 -3.32
C GLY A 59 21.39 -23.28 -4.68
N ALA A 60 20.84 -24.50 -4.74
CA ALA A 60 20.60 -25.20 -6.00
C ALA A 60 19.63 -24.43 -6.91
N VAL A 61 18.59 -23.82 -6.35
CA VAL A 61 17.63 -22.98 -7.10
C VAL A 61 18.31 -21.76 -7.70
N ILE A 62 19.11 -21.02 -6.91
CA ILE A 62 19.84 -19.85 -7.40
C ILE A 62 20.83 -20.23 -8.50
N LYS A 63 21.58 -21.33 -8.30
CA LYS A 63 22.52 -21.87 -9.30
C LYS A 63 21.84 -22.29 -10.59
N LYS A 64 20.61 -22.80 -10.53
CA LYS A 64 19.81 -23.13 -11.72
C LYS A 64 19.34 -21.88 -12.48
N ILE A 65 18.94 -20.83 -11.76
CA ILE A 65 18.45 -19.58 -12.37
C ILE A 65 19.59 -18.81 -13.05
N LYS A 66 20.78 -18.80 -12.41
CA LYS A 66 21.96 -18.00 -12.78
C LYS A 66 21.62 -16.51 -12.98
N PRO A 67 21.16 -15.81 -11.93
CA PRO A 67 20.84 -14.38 -12.02
C PRO A 67 22.10 -13.53 -12.21
N ASN A 68 21.94 -12.36 -12.86
CA ASN A 68 22.96 -11.31 -12.83
C ASN A 68 22.87 -10.52 -11.52
N TYR A 69 21.65 -10.34 -10.99
CA TYR A 69 21.37 -9.48 -9.84
C TYR A 69 20.51 -10.19 -8.81
N ILE A 70 20.80 -9.97 -7.53
CA ILE A 70 19.96 -10.39 -6.42
C ILE A 70 19.49 -9.14 -5.66
N PHE A 71 18.18 -8.92 -5.63
CA PHE A 71 17.53 -7.99 -4.73
C PHE A 71 17.03 -8.77 -3.52
N HIS A 72 17.66 -8.53 -2.37
CA HIS A 72 17.35 -9.24 -1.14
C HIS A 72 16.44 -8.42 -0.22
N LEU A 73 15.14 -8.76 -0.23
CA LEU A 73 14.10 -8.14 0.60
C LEU A 73 13.38 -9.13 1.53
N ALA A 74 13.57 -10.44 1.34
CA ALA A 74 13.03 -11.44 2.26
C ALA A 74 13.63 -11.25 3.66
N ALA A 75 12.77 -11.06 4.65
CA ALA A 75 13.16 -10.86 6.04
C ALA A 75 11.98 -11.19 6.98
N GLN A 76 12.32 -11.59 8.21
CA GLN A 76 11.44 -11.42 9.36
C GLN A 76 11.53 -9.93 9.74
N ILE A 77 10.42 -9.19 9.66
CA ILE A 77 10.39 -7.72 9.80
C ILE A 77 9.79 -7.20 11.11
N ASP A 78 9.02 -8.00 11.85
CA ASP A 78 8.39 -7.55 13.09
C ASP A 78 9.39 -7.57 14.25
N VAL A 79 9.74 -6.38 14.72
CA VAL A 79 10.63 -6.18 15.88
C VAL A 79 10.12 -6.93 17.11
N ARG A 80 8.82 -6.98 17.35
CA ARG A 80 8.22 -7.68 18.50
C ARG A 80 8.34 -9.19 18.37
N VAL A 81 8.19 -9.72 17.15
CA VAL A 81 8.44 -11.14 16.87
C VAL A 81 9.91 -11.47 17.13
N SER A 82 10.85 -10.60 16.74
CA SER A 82 12.27 -10.82 17.00
C SER A 82 12.62 -10.88 18.49
N MET A 83 11.90 -10.11 19.32
CA MET A 83 12.07 -10.14 20.78
C MET A 83 11.51 -11.44 21.39
N LYS A 84 10.44 -11.98 20.82
CA LYS A 84 9.78 -13.21 21.28
C LYS A 84 10.51 -14.47 20.81
N ASP A 85 11.01 -14.48 19.58
CA ASP A 85 11.70 -15.60 18.94
C ASP A 85 12.94 -15.11 18.17
N PRO A 86 14.05 -14.83 18.88
CA PRO A 86 15.28 -14.33 18.27
C PRO A 86 15.98 -15.38 17.40
N PHE A 87 15.78 -16.68 17.66
CA PHE A 87 16.33 -17.76 16.83
C PHE A 87 15.68 -17.78 15.45
N HIS A 88 14.36 -17.67 15.38
CA HIS A 88 13.67 -17.55 14.11
C HIS A 88 14.12 -16.30 13.33
N ASP A 89 14.22 -15.15 14.01
CA ASP A 89 14.68 -13.89 13.41
C ASP A 89 16.09 -14.01 12.83
N ALA A 90 17.05 -14.50 13.62
CA ALA A 90 18.43 -14.69 13.18
C ALA A 90 18.53 -15.73 12.05
N ASN A 91 17.76 -16.81 12.13
CA ASN A 91 17.74 -17.82 11.07
C ASN A 91 17.28 -17.21 9.75
N VAL A 92 16.19 -16.43 9.71
CA VAL A 92 15.71 -15.80 8.47
C VAL A 92 16.65 -14.69 7.99
N ASN A 93 16.96 -13.74 8.88
CA ASN A 93 17.62 -12.50 8.46
C ASN A 93 19.14 -12.66 8.28
N ALA A 94 19.81 -13.46 9.12
CA ALA A 94 21.26 -13.66 9.02
C ALA A 94 21.59 -14.95 8.25
N MET A 95 21.10 -16.11 8.70
CA MET A 95 21.45 -17.39 8.06
C MET A 95 20.87 -17.51 6.65
N GLY A 96 19.65 -17.01 6.43
CA GLY A 96 19.05 -16.92 5.10
C GLY A 96 19.87 -16.07 4.14
N THR A 97 20.30 -14.88 4.58
CA THR A 97 21.21 -14.03 3.81
C THR A 97 22.50 -14.78 3.44
N LEU A 98 23.12 -15.46 4.41
CA LEU A 98 24.36 -16.21 4.18
C LEU A 98 24.20 -17.31 3.13
N ARG A 99 23.08 -18.03 3.12
CA ARG A 99 22.79 -19.03 2.08
C ARG A 99 22.66 -18.43 0.68
N LEU A 100 22.10 -17.22 0.57
CA LEU A 100 22.04 -16.50 -0.70
C LEU A 100 23.43 -16.08 -1.17
N LEU A 101 24.27 -15.60 -0.25
CA LEU A 101 25.65 -15.19 -0.52
C LEU A 101 26.53 -16.37 -0.95
N GLU A 102 26.40 -17.53 -0.30
CA GLU A 102 27.08 -18.77 -0.70
C GLU A 102 26.71 -19.18 -2.14
N ALA A 103 25.43 -19.10 -2.50
CA ALA A 103 25.01 -19.38 -3.86
C ALA A 103 25.53 -18.33 -4.85
N ALA A 104 25.56 -17.05 -4.45
CA ALA A 104 26.01 -15.93 -5.25
C ALA A 104 27.52 -16.00 -5.56
N ARG A 105 28.35 -16.37 -4.57
CA ARG A 105 29.81 -16.51 -4.78
C ARG A 105 30.13 -17.61 -5.80
N GLU A 106 29.39 -18.72 -5.76
CA GLU A 106 29.68 -19.87 -6.63
C GLU A 106 29.34 -19.62 -8.10
N ILE A 107 28.40 -18.71 -8.38
CA ILE A 107 27.97 -18.39 -9.76
C ILE A 107 28.53 -17.08 -10.30
N GLY A 108 29.18 -16.27 -9.46
CA GLY A 108 29.70 -14.95 -9.86
C GLY A 108 28.63 -13.97 -10.31
N ILE A 109 27.73 -13.55 -9.42
CA ILE A 109 26.73 -12.50 -9.74
C ILE A 109 27.41 -11.14 -9.98
N GLU A 110 26.72 -10.23 -10.66
CA GLU A 110 27.24 -8.87 -10.89
C GLU A 110 27.02 -7.96 -9.68
N LYS A 111 25.86 -8.07 -9.01
CA LYS A 111 25.53 -7.20 -7.88
C LYS A 111 24.49 -7.80 -6.92
N PHE A 112 24.74 -7.62 -5.63
CA PHE A 112 23.82 -7.91 -4.54
C PHE A 112 23.28 -6.61 -3.94
N ILE A 113 21.97 -6.40 -3.98
CA ILE A 113 21.30 -5.21 -3.44
C ILE A 113 20.44 -5.64 -2.27
N TYR A 114 20.74 -5.13 -1.08
CA TYR A 114 20.11 -5.54 0.16
C TYR A 114 19.26 -4.43 0.76
N SER A 115 18.05 -4.79 1.18
CA SER A 115 17.18 -3.91 1.96
C SER A 115 17.51 -4.01 3.43
N SER A 116 18.18 -3.00 3.99
CA SER A 116 18.51 -2.91 5.41
C SER A 116 17.59 -1.95 6.17
N SER A 117 17.80 -1.75 7.47
CA SER A 117 16.97 -0.91 8.34
C SER A 117 17.82 0.14 9.05
N GLY A 118 17.57 1.43 8.78
CA GLY A 118 18.28 2.50 9.47
C GLY A 118 17.84 2.65 10.92
N GLY A 119 16.52 2.71 11.17
CA GLY A 119 15.97 2.93 12.52
C GLY A 119 16.28 1.80 13.51
N ALA A 120 16.36 0.55 13.05
CA ALA A 120 16.64 -0.60 13.93
C ALA A 120 18.14 -0.81 14.19
N ILE A 121 19.01 -0.45 13.25
CA ILE A 121 20.47 -0.63 13.36
C ILE A 121 21.12 0.53 14.11
N MET A 122 20.70 1.77 13.83
CA MET A 122 21.28 2.99 14.39
C MET A 122 20.45 3.53 15.56
N SER A 123 19.98 2.64 16.43
CA SER A 123 19.24 3.01 17.64
C SER A 123 20.11 3.84 18.61
N ARG A 124 19.49 4.66 19.46
CA ARG A 124 20.18 5.61 20.37
C ARG A 124 21.13 6.57 19.66
N ALA A 125 20.80 6.98 18.44
CA ALA A 125 21.61 7.95 17.72
C ALA A 125 21.68 9.27 18.47
N LYS A 126 22.90 9.78 18.69
CA LYS A 126 23.11 11.11 19.31
C LYS A 126 22.98 12.23 18.28
N VAL A 127 23.21 11.90 17.00
CA VAL A 127 23.12 12.83 15.87
C VAL A 127 21.88 12.48 15.05
N ILE A 128 20.99 13.45 14.88
CA ILE A 128 19.76 13.35 14.08
C ILE A 128 19.68 14.59 13.18
N PRO A 129 19.56 14.47 11.85
CA PRO A 129 19.50 13.22 11.07
C PRO A 129 20.80 12.39 11.15
N THR A 130 20.67 11.07 11.26
CA THR A 130 21.80 10.16 11.54
C THR A 130 22.55 9.76 10.27
N PRO A 131 23.85 10.05 10.13
CA PRO A 131 24.66 9.66 8.97
C PRO A 131 25.09 8.19 9.03
N GLU A 132 25.45 7.61 7.88
CA GLU A 132 25.86 6.19 7.76
C GLU A 132 27.08 5.84 8.60
N LYS A 133 27.97 6.83 8.86
CA LYS A 133 29.16 6.70 9.71
C LYS A 133 28.87 6.66 11.21
N HIS A 134 27.62 6.92 11.63
CA HIS A 134 27.26 6.81 13.04
C HIS A 134 27.37 5.35 13.50
N TRP A 135 27.75 5.15 14.77
CA TRP A 135 27.85 3.82 15.36
C TRP A 135 26.51 3.06 15.26
N THR A 136 26.57 1.83 14.78
CA THR A 136 25.45 0.86 14.75
C THR A 136 25.33 0.08 16.09
N ARG A 137 24.36 0.44 16.95
CA ARG A 137 24.09 -0.24 18.24
C ARG A 137 22.62 -0.63 18.33
N PRO A 138 22.20 -1.69 17.63
CA PRO A 138 20.79 -2.10 17.62
C PRO A 138 20.29 -2.46 19.02
N LEU A 139 19.02 -2.14 19.30
CA LEU A 139 18.34 -2.47 20.57
C LEU A 139 17.39 -3.66 20.49
N SER A 140 17.31 -4.32 19.32
CA SER A 140 16.42 -5.45 19.09
C SER A 140 17.16 -6.56 18.34
N PRO A 141 16.76 -7.84 18.52
CA PRO A 141 17.27 -8.95 17.72
C PRO A 141 17.11 -8.71 16.21
N TYR A 142 15.99 -8.10 15.78
CA TYR A 142 15.83 -7.65 14.39
C TYR A 142 16.95 -6.71 13.95
N GLY A 143 17.24 -5.66 14.72
CA GLY A 143 18.35 -4.74 14.40
C GLY A 143 19.70 -5.44 14.37
N VAL A 144 19.94 -6.40 15.29
CA VAL A 144 21.16 -7.21 15.33
C VAL A 144 21.27 -8.07 14.07
N SER A 145 20.25 -8.83 13.71
CA SER A 145 20.29 -9.74 12.56
C SER A 145 20.42 -8.98 11.23
N LYS A 146 19.79 -7.80 11.09
CA LYS A 146 19.99 -6.92 9.93
C LYS A 146 21.43 -6.42 9.82
N LEU A 147 22.06 -6.03 10.94
CA LEU A 147 23.45 -5.60 10.97
C LEU A 147 24.41 -6.76 10.70
N SER A 148 24.15 -7.95 11.25
CA SER A 148 24.92 -9.16 10.94
C SER A 148 24.90 -9.48 9.45
N ALA A 149 23.74 -9.37 8.80
CA ALA A 149 23.61 -9.54 7.36
C ALA A 149 24.40 -8.47 6.57
N GLU A 150 24.38 -7.19 6.98
CA GLU A 150 25.23 -6.17 6.35
C GLU A 150 26.71 -6.54 6.40
N ASN A 151 27.20 -7.01 7.56
CA ASN A 151 28.60 -7.40 7.73
C ASN A 151 28.97 -8.61 6.86
N TYR A 152 28.11 -9.63 6.77
CA TYR A 152 28.34 -10.76 5.87
C TYR A 152 28.35 -10.34 4.41
N ILE A 153 27.40 -9.50 3.98
CA ILE A 153 27.32 -9.05 2.58
C ILE A 153 28.57 -8.24 2.21
N ASP A 154 28.99 -7.28 3.05
CA ASP A 154 30.19 -6.48 2.81
C ASP A 154 31.45 -7.35 2.76
N CYS A 155 31.59 -8.29 3.69
CA CYS A 155 32.69 -9.26 3.71
C CYS A 155 32.72 -10.11 2.42
N TYR A 156 31.59 -10.69 2.03
CA TYR A 156 31.51 -11.54 0.84
C TYR A 156 31.75 -10.78 -0.46
N GLY A 157 31.24 -9.55 -0.57
CA GLY A 157 31.50 -8.71 -1.74
C GLY A 157 33.00 -8.47 -1.93
N LYS A 158 33.73 -8.18 -0.85
CA LYS A 158 35.18 -7.98 -0.86
C LYS A 158 35.97 -9.25 -1.15
N LEU A 159 35.56 -10.38 -0.55
CA LEU A 159 36.26 -11.67 -0.73
C LEU A 159 36.07 -12.27 -2.11
N TYR A 160 34.88 -12.12 -2.71
CA TYR A 160 34.49 -12.84 -3.92
C TYR A 160 34.24 -11.94 -5.14
N GLY A 161 34.42 -10.63 -5.01
CA GLY A 161 34.52 -9.69 -6.14
C GLY A 161 33.19 -9.29 -6.80
N PHE A 162 32.04 -9.52 -6.16
CA PHE A 162 30.76 -9.00 -6.65
C PHE A 162 30.34 -7.73 -5.91
N LYS A 163 29.70 -6.82 -6.64
CA LYS A 163 29.32 -5.51 -6.09
C LYS A 163 28.23 -5.64 -5.04
N THR A 164 28.31 -4.86 -3.97
CA THR A 164 27.28 -4.86 -2.92
C THR A 164 26.75 -3.47 -2.64
N VAL A 165 25.43 -3.35 -2.52
CA VAL A 165 24.76 -2.10 -2.12
C VAL A 165 23.78 -2.39 -0.99
N LEU A 166 23.99 -1.75 0.15
CA LEU A 166 23.22 -1.92 1.37
C LEU A 166 22.35 -0.66 1.57
N LEU A 167 21.03 -0.78 1.42
CA LEU A 167 20.12 0.36 1.50
C LEU A 167 19.41 0.36 2.86
N ARG A 168 19.84 1.23 3.77
CA ARG A 168 19.20 1.40 5.09
C ARG A 168 17.96 2.29 4.95
N TYR A 169 16.79 1.67 4.92
CA TYR A 169 15.54 2.41 4.80
C TYR A 169 15.15 3.09 6.12
N SER A 170 14.58 4.30 6.03
CA SER A 170 13.73 4.86 7.10
C SER A 170 12.36 4.17 7.11
N ASN A 171 11.31 4.79 7.68
CA ASN A 171 9.99 4.18 7.78
C ASN A 171 9.27 4.20 6.42
N VAL A 172 9.39 3.11 5.67
CA VAL A 172 8.76 2.97 4.36
C VAL A 172 7.24 2.85 4.49
N TYR A 173 6.50 3.62 3.70
CA TYR A 173 5.04 3.54 3.61
C TYR A 173 4.55 3.65 2.17
N GLY A 174 3.36 3.14 1.89
CA GLY A 174 2.80 3.20 0.54
C GLY A 174 1.74 2.16 0.21
N PRO A 175 1.25 2.16 -1.04
CA PRO A 175 0.37 1.12 -1.58
C PRO A 175 0.95 -0.29 -1.37
N ARG A 176 0.09 -1.29 -1.12
CA ARG A 176 0.45 -2.69 -0.84
C ARG A 176 1.05 -2.97 0.53
N GLN A 177 1.24 -1.96 1.39
CA GLN A 177 1.63 -2.20 2.78
C GLN A 177 0.56 -3.04 3.49
N GLY A 178 0.97 -4.19 4.04
CA GLY A 178 0.08 -5.17 4.67
C GLY A 178 -0.18 -4.90 6.15
N GLN A 179 -1.03 -5.75 6.75
CA GLN A 179 -1.29 -5.78 8.20
C GLN A 179 -0.55 -6.91 8.95
N LYS A 180 0.04 -7.87 8.21
CA LYS A 180 0.81 -8.97 8.81
C LYS A 180 2.30 -8.56 8.90
N GLY A 181 2.95 -8.87 10.02
CA GLY A 181 4.32 -8.42 10.34
C GLY A 181 4.35 -7.06 11.05
N GLU A 182 5.42 -6.28 10.84
CA GLU A 182 5.48 -4.88 11.28
C GLU A 182 4.52 -4.03 10.44
N ALA A 183 3.24 -4.00 10.85
CA ALA A 183 2.25 -3.14 10.22
C ALA A 183 2.62 -1.68 10.51
N GLY A 184 3.22 -1.00 9.53
CA GLY A 184 3.58 0.40 9.65
C GLY A 184 2.38 1.26 10.04
N VAL A 185 2.59 2.21 10.97
CA VAL A 185 1.53 3.06 11.56
C VAL A 185 0.63 3.72 10.51
N VAL A 186 1.17 4.09 9.35
CA VAL A 186 0.39 4.65 8.22
C VAL A 186 -0.69 3.67 7.74
N ALA A 187 -0.32 2.43 7.45
CA ALA A 187 -1.26 1.40 7.00
C ALA A 187 -2.24 1.00 8.10
N VAL A 188 -1.80 0.98 9.37
CA VAL A 188 -2.68 0.71 10.52
C VAL A 188 -3.77 1.77 10.64
N PHE A 189 -3.40 3.05 10.66
CA PHE A 189 -4.37 4.14 10.77
C PHE A 189 -5.33 4.18 9.59
N ILE A 190 -4.82 4.07 8.35
CA ILE A 190 -5.69 4.03 7.16
C ILE A 190 -6.68 2.87 7.25
N ASN A 191 -6.23 1.67 7.64
CA ASN A 191 -7.13 0.53 7.77
C ASN A 191 -8.15 0.68 8.90
N GLN A 192 -7.75 1.21 10.06
CA GLN A 192 -8.67 1.47 11.16
C GLN A 192 -9.75 2.46 10.69
N ILE A 193 -9.34 3.61 10.16
CA ILE A 193 -10.24 4.65 9.65
C ILE A 193 -11.18 4.11 8.57
N LEU A 194 -10.65 3.42 7.55
CA LEU A 194 -11.48 2.90 6.47
C LEU A 194 -12.47 1.84 6.94
N ASN A 195 -12.24 1.18 8.08
CA ASN A 195 -13.16 0.22 8.70
C ASN A 195 -14.02 0.83 9.82
N GLY A 196 -14.04 2.16 9.96
CA GLY A 196 -14.83 2.83 11.01
C GLY A 196 -14.28 2.64 12.43
N VAL A 197 -13.03 2.19 12.55
CA VAL A 197 -12.34 1.98 13.83
C VAL A 197 -11.50 3.21 14.16
N GLN A 198 -11.57 3.65 15.42
CA GLN A 198 -10.80 4.79 15.91
C GLN A 198 -9.28 4.47 15.94
N PRO A 199 -8.43 5.34 15.39
CA PRO A 199 -6.98 5.20 15.46
C PRO A 199 -6.46 5.16 16.90
N THR A 200 -5.47 4.30 17.18
CA THR A 200 -4.86 4.19 18.51
C THR A 200 -3.46 4.82 18.55
N ILE A 201 -3.25 5.77 19.46
CA ILE A 201 -1.93 6.40 19.72
C ILE A 201 -1.40 5.91 21.07
N PHE A 202 -0.16 5.41 21.06
CA PHE A 202 0.56 5.04 22.28
C PHE A 202 1.28 6.28 22.85
N GLY A 203 0.95 6.66 24.08
CA GLY A 203 1.52 7.83 24.76
C GLY A 203 1.00 9.17 24.23
N ASP A 204 1.88 10.17 24.19
CA ASP A 204 1.56 11.56 23.80
C ASP A 204 1.50 11.75 22.27
N GLY A 205 1.96 10.78 21.48
CA GLY A 205 2.01 10.87 20.02
C GLY A 205 3.10 11.79 19.49
N LYS A 206 4.01 12.27 20.35
CA LYS A 206 5.12 13.17 20.00
C LYS A 206 6.40 12.44 19.57
N GLN A 207 6.40 11.11 19.58
CA GLN A 207 7.50 10.34 19.01
C GLN A 207 7.57 10.58 17.49
N THR A 208 8.77 10.80 16.96
CA THR A 208 9.00 11.15 15.56
C THR A 208 9.62 9.99 14.78
N ARG A 209 9.26 9.90 13.50
CA ARG A 209 9.88 9.02 12.50
C ARG A 209 10.11 9.78 11.20
N ASP A 210 11.02 9.27 10.39
CA ASP A 210 11.24 9.69 9.00
C ASP A 210 10.48 8.75 8.07
N PHE A 211 9.43 9.26 7.42
CA PHE A 211 8.56 8.48 6.54
C PHE A 211 8.93 8.67 5.07
N VAL A 212 9.44 7.61 4.44
CA VAL A 212 9.82 7.61 3.01
C VAL A 212 8.80 6.84 2.18
N TYR A 213 8.37 7.43 1.07
CA TYR A 213 7.38 6.81 0.19
C TYR A 213 8.00 5.63 -0.59
N VAL A 214 7.26 4.52 -0.72
CA VAL A 214 7.75 3.30 -1.38
C VAL A 214 8.24 3.52 -2.80
N GLY A 215 7.64 4.45 -3.55
CA GLY A 215 8.10 4.81 -4.90
C GLY A 215 9.51 5.38 -4.91
N ASP A 216 9.89 6.16 -3.89
CA ASP A 216 11.24 6.71 -3.76
C ASP A 216 12.24 5.63 -3.35
N VAL A 217 11.84 4.66 -2.52
CA VAL A 217 12.65 3.47 -2.17
C VAL A 217 12.91 2.59 -3.39
N VAL A 218 11.89 2.36 -4.22
CA VAL A 218 12.04 1.64 -5.50
C VAL A 218 13.00 2.39 -6.41
N ASN A 219 12.91 3.72 -6.47
CA ASN A 219 13.85 4.54 -7.24
C ASN A 219 15.29 4.40 -6.72
N ALA A 220 15.51 4.33 -5.39
CA ALA A 220 16.84 4.07 -4.81
C ALA A 220 17.41 2.73 -5.28
N ASN A 221 16.60 1.67 -5.26
CA ASN A 221 16.99 0.35 -5.74
C ASN A 221 17.33 0.35 -7.24
N MET A 222 16.56 1.07 -8.06
CA MET A 222 16.83 1.18 -9.49
C MET A 222 18.06 2.03 -9.79
N MET A 223 18.38 3.02 -8.96
CA MET A 223 19.62 3.80 -9.05
C MET A 223 20.82 2.94 -8.64
N ALA A 224 20.73 2.22 -7.52
CA ALA A 224 21.73 1.25 -7.06
C ALA A 224 22.02 0.16 -8.10
N LEU A 225 21.01 -0.30 -8.83
CA LEU A 225 21.18 -1.25 -9.94
C LEU A 225 22.06 -0.69 -11.05
N LYS A 226 21.79 0.55 -11.48
CA LYS A 226 22.47 1.20 -12.61
C LYS A 226 23.85 1.75 -12.26
N SER A 227 24.07 2.14 -11.02
CA SER A 227 25.30 2.81 -10.58
C SER A 227 26.48 1.85 -10.49
N GLY A 228 27.70 2.39 -10.57
CA GLY A 228 28.92 1.66 -10.25
C GLY A 228 29.19 1.53 -8.75
N VAL A 229 28.45 2.26 -7.91
CA VAL A 229 28.74 2.42 -6.48
C VAL A 229 28.49 1.17 -5.65
N GLU A 230 29.16 1.15 -4.51
CA GLU A 230 29.13 0.07 -3.51
C GLU A 230 29.05 0.67 -2.10
N GLY A 231 28.63 -0.14 -1.14
CA GLY A 231 28.57 0.24 0.27
C GLY A 231 27.16 0.57 0.78
N VAL A 232 27.12 1.31 1.88
CA VAL A 232 25.91 1.56 2.67
C VAL A 232 25.34 2.95 2.37
N PHE A 233 24.01 3.03 2.17
CA PHE A 233 23.30 4.28 1.92
C PHE A 233 22.01 4.36 2.72
N ASN A 234 21.81 5.48 3.41
CA ASN A 234 20.55 5.81 4.05
C ASN A 234 19.54 6.32 3.01
N ILE A 235 18.37 5.70 2.98
CA ILE A 235 17.27 6.06 2.08
C ILE A 235 16.13 6.61 2.93
N SER A 236 16.00 7.94 2.90
CA SER A 236 15.21 8.70 3.87
C SER A 236 14.71 10.04 3.31
N THR A 237 13.91 10.76 4.09
CA THR A 237 13.47 12.13 3.79
C THR A 237 14.26 13.20 4.55
N LYS A 238 15.06 12.82 5.56
CA LYS A 238 15.68 13.71 6.55
C LYS A 238 14.69 14.49 7.40
N LYS A 239 13.39 14.19 7.32
CA LYS A 239 12.34 14.95 8.00
C LYS A 239 11.73 14.12 9.10
N GLU A 240 11.71 14.68 10.30
CA GLU A 240 10.98 14.10 11.43
C GLU A 240 9.50 14.45 11.33
N THR A 241 8.65 13.47 11.58
CA THR A 241 7.20 13.64 11.67
C THR A 241 6.69 12.88 12.86
N ASP A 242 5.94 13.57 13.73
CA ASP A 242 5.29 12.96 14.88
C ASP A 242 3.99 12.24 14.50
N VAL A 243 3.53 11.36 15.40
CA VAL A 243 2.35 10.52 15.18
C VAL A 243 1.06 11.34 15.13
N ASN A 244 0.98 12.45 15.88
CA ASN A 244 -0.19 13.33 15.83
C ASN A 244 -0.30 14.02 14.46
N PHE A 245 0.80 14.57 13.95
CA PHE A 245 0.84 15.20 12.63
C PHE A 245 0.57 14.18 11.51
N LEU A 246 1.12 12.97 11.62
CA LEU A 246 0.82 11.90 10.68
C LEU A 246 -0.68 11.57 10.66
N LEU A 247 -1.29 11.40 11.83
CA LEU A 247 -2.73 11.12 11.93
C LEU A 247 -3.54 12.26 11.30
N LYS A 248 -3.18 13.52 11.57
CA LYS A 248 -3.85 14.68 10.95
C LYS A 248 -3.88 14.58 9.42
N ILE A 249 -2.73 14.31 8.79
CA ILE A 249 -2.65 14.18 7.32
C ILE A 249 -3.50 13.00 6.82
N ILE A 250 -3.51 11.88 7.54
CA ILE A 250 -4.32 10.71 7.16
C ILE A 250 -5.80 11.04 7.30
N SER A 251 -6.21 11.69 8.39
CA SER A 251 -7.58 12.13 8.63
C SER A 251 -8.07 13.09 7.54
N GLU A 252 -7.25 14.06 7.13
CA GLU A 252 -7.55 14.95 6.02
C GLU A 252 -7.73 14.20 4.69
N ALA A 253 -6.84 13.23 4.41
CA ALA A 253 -6.90 12.42 3.18
C ALA A 253 -8.05 11.40 3.16
N THR A 254 -8.61 11.05 4.34
CA THR A 254 -9.71 10.09 4.49
C THR A 254 -11.05 10.75 4.83
N HIS A 255 -11.07 12.07 5.05
CA HIS A 255 -12.21 12.84 5.57
C HIS A 255 -12.75 12.27 6.90
N PHE A 256 -11.85 11.75 7.74
CA PHE A 256 -12.19 11.17 9.03
C PHE A 256 -12.03 12.19 10.16
N ASN A 257 -13.08 12.39 10.95
CA ASN A 257 -13.16 13.48 11.92
C ASN A 257 -13.17 13.04 13.40
N LEU A 258 -13.00 11.74 13.70
CA LEU A 258 -12.95 11.30 15.10
C LEU A 258 -11.56 11.51 15.70
N LEU A 259 -11.53 11.89 16.97
CA LEU A 259 -10.31 11.94 17.77
C LEU A 259 -9.67 10.54 17.88
N PRO A 260 -8.35 10.40 18.08
CA PRO A 260 -7.74 9.10 18.34
C PRO A 260 -8.01 8.60 19.76
N LYS A 261 -7.98 7.27 19.93
CA LYS A 261 -7.90 6.61 21.25
C LYS A 261 -6.45 6.68 21.74
N ARG A 262 -6.21 7.20 22.94
CA ARG A 262 -4.89 7.19 23.57
C ARG A 262 -4.76 6.01 24.52
N VAL A 263 -3.60 5.35 24.48
CA VAL A 263 -3.25 4.23 25.37
C VAL A 263 -1.88 4.46 26.00
N LYS A 264 -1.53 3.65 27.02
CA LYS A 264 -0.25 3.75 27.72
C LYS A 264 0.93 3.69 26.74
N ALA A 265 1.93 4.54 26.97
CA ALA A 265 3.15 4.54 26.17
C ALA A 265 3.87 3.19 26.27
N ILE A 266 4.48 2.77 25.16
CA ILE A 266 5.41 1.65 25.10
C ILE A 266 6.84 2.19 25.12
N LYS A 267 7.79 1.39 25.61
CA LYS A 267 9.20 1.75 25.54
C LYS A 267 9.66 1.66 24.09
N GLU A 268 9.92 2.80 23.47
CA GLU A 268 10.37 2.92 22.09
C GLU A 268 11.38 4.06 21.93
N GLU A 269 12.09 4.07 20.80
CA GLU A 269 12.94 5.19 20.40
C GLU A 269 12.06 6.42 20.15
N ARG A 270 12.40 7.56 20.77
CA ARG A 270 11.54 8.74 20.70
C ARG A 270 11.71 9.49 19.38
N ARG A 271 12.91 9.48 18.79
CA ARG A 271 13.23 10.21 17.56
C ARG A 271 14.05 9.35 16.61
N SER A 272 13.71 9.37 15.33
CA SER A 272 14.46 8.66 14.30
C SER A 272 14.35 9.38 12.95
N SER A 273 15.47 9.86 12.43
CA SER A 273 15.61 10.44 11.09
C SER A 273 17.01 10.17 10.57
N LEU A 274 17.14 9.88 9.28
CA LEU A 274 18.42 9.47 8.68
C LEU A 274 18.94 10.55 7.74
N ASP A 275 20.25 10.75 7.73
CA ASP A 275 20.92 11.62 6.76
C ASP A 275 21.16 10.84 5.45
N ASN A 276 20.48 11.24 4.37
CA ASN A 276 20.65 10.75 3.00
C ASN A 276 21.67 11.53 2.13
N SER A 277 22.57 12.34 2.70
CA SER A 277 23.55 13.14 1.94
C SER A 277 24.42 12.27 1.03
N LEU A 278 24.83 11.09 1.53
CA LEU A 278 25.66 10.16 0.76
C LEU A 278 24.89 9.57 -0.42
N ALA A 279 23.62 9.17 -0.23
CA ALA A 279 22.76 8.72 -1.32
C ALA A 279 22.56 9.82 -2.38
N LYS A 280 22.40 11.08 -1.96
CA LYS A 280 22.31 12.21 -2.90
C LYS A 280 23.59 12.39 -3.71
N LYS A 281 24.75 12.30 -3.07
CA LYS A 281 26.06 12.53 -3.69
C LYS A 281 26.44 11.38 -4.63
N GLU A 282 26.38 10.14 -4.15
CA GLU A 282 26.97 8.98 -4.83
C GLU A 282 25.96 8.23 -5.71
N LEU A 283 24.68 8.15 -5.30
CA LEU A 283 23.62 7.51 -6.10
C LEU A 283 22.85 8.51 -6.99
N GLY A 284 23.04 9.82 -6.79
CA GLY A 284 22.18 10.84 -7.39
C GLY A 284 20.73 10.76 -6.89
N TRP A 285 20.51 10.12 -5.73
CA TRP A 285 19.17 9.84 -5.22
C TRP A 285 18.67 10.95 -4.29
N LYS A 286 17.42 11.36 -4.49
CA LYS A 286 16.69 12.20 -3.54
C LYS A 286 15.21 11.78 -3.51
N PRO A 287 14.53 11.87 -2.36
CA PRO A 287 13.10 11.64 -2.28
C PRO A 287 12.36 12.69 -3.14
N LYS A 288 11.34 12.26 -3.87
CA LYS A 288 10.54 13.13 -4.74
C LYS A 288 9.12 13.33 -4.21
N VAL A 289 8.62 12.40 -3.40
CA VAL A 289 7.23 12.39 -2.94
C VAL A 289 7.16 12.99 -1.53
N SER A 290 6.37 14.05 -1.38
CA SER A 290 6.08 14.63 -0.07
C SER A 290 5.22 13.69 0.78
N LEU A 291 5.24 13.86 2.12
CA LEU A 291 4.42 13.04 3.02
C LEU A 291 2.91 13.15 2.68
N ASN A 292 2.39 14.37 2.48
CA ASN A 292 0.99 14.59 2.13
C ASN A 292 0.61 13.90 0.80
N GLU A 293 1.45 14.01 -0.22
CA GLU A 293 1.21 13.36 -1.51
C GLU A 293 1.24 11.83 -1.40
N GLY A 294 2.26 11.28 -0.72
CA GLY A 294 2.38 9.84 -0.54
C GLY A 294 1.24 9.27 0.30
N VAL A 295 0.78 9.98 1.34
CA VAL A 295 -0.40 9.57 2.14
C VAL A 295 -1.65 9.54 1.27
N LYS A 296 -1.91 10.57 0.45
CA LYS A 296 -3.04 10.59 -0.49
C LYS A 296 -3.01 9.38 -1.44
N LYS A 297 -1.85 9.10 -2.05
CA LYS A 297 -1.65 7.92 -2.92
C LYS A 297 -1.90 6.60 -2.18
N THR A 298 -1.46 6.52 -0.93
CA THR A 298 -1.63 5.33 -0.08
C THR A 298 -3.10 5.11 0.28
N VAL A 299 -3.80 6.16 0.74
CA VAL A 299 -5.24 6.11 1.04
C VAL A 299 -6.03 5.69 -0.18
N GLN A 300 -5.77 6.31 -1.35
CA GLN A 300 -6.44 5.96 -2.60
C GLN A 300 -6.24 4.47 -2.95
N ALA A 301 -5.02 3.95 -2.83
CA ALA A 301 -4.73 2.54 -3.10
C ALA A 301 -5.48 1.60 -2.14
N PHE A 302 -5.58 1.95 -0.85
CA PHE A 302 -6.30 1.17 0.15
C PHE A 302 -7.81 1.18 -0.09
N GLN A 303 -8.37 2.34 -0.44
CA GLN A 303 -9.78 2.47 -0.84
C GLN A 303 -10.09 1.61 -2.07
N VAL A 304 -9.25 1.68 -3.12
CA VAL A 304 -9.40 0.84 -4.33
C VAL A 304 -9.31 -0.64 -3.99
N ARG A 305 -8.36 -1.06 -3.15
CA ARG A 305 -8.22 -2.46 -2.75
C ARG A 305 -9.42 -2.95 -1.92
N LYS A 306 -9.87 -2.14 -0.96
CA LYS A 306 -11.07 -2.45 -0.17
C LYS A 306 -12.30 -2.59 -1.06
N ALA A 307 -12.45 -1.68 -2.04
CA ALA A 307 -13.49 -1.74 -3.06
C ALA A 307 -13.41 -3.04 -3.88
N VAL A 308 -12.25 -3.38 -4.45
CA VAL A 308 -12.07 -4.62 -5.22
C VAL A 308 -12.38 -5.86 -4.38
N LYS A 309 -11.97 -5.89 -3.11
CA LYS A 309 -12.30 -7.00 -2.20
C LYS A 309 -13.81 -7.12 -1.97
N HIS A 310 -14.51 -6.00 -1.79
CA HIS A 310 -15.98 -6.00 -1.67
C HIS A 310 -16.63 -6.50 -2.96
N LEU A 311 -16.21 -6.00 -4.14
CA LEU A 311 -16.72 -6.45 -5.45
C LEU A 311 -16.52 -7.96 -5.66
N LYS A 312 -15.34 -8.49 -5.30
CA LYS A 312 -15.06 -9.95 -5.40
C LYS A 312 -15.94 -10.79 -4.50
N ASN A 313 -16.37 -10.24 -3.35
CA ASN A 313 -17.27 -10.90 -2.42
C ASN A 313 -18.75 -10.71 -2.77
N GLY A 314 -19.07 -10.23 -3.99
CA GLY A 314 -20.44 -9.97 -4.43
C GLY A 314 -21.04 -8.68 -3.88
N GLY A 315 -20.25 -7.82 -3.22
CA GLY A 315 -20.68 -6.51 -2.74
C GLY A 315 -20.63 -5.44 -3.83
N LEU A 316 -21.34 -4.32 -3.61
CA LEU A 316 -21.37 -3.15 -4.51
C LEU A 316 -20.45 -2.04 -3.98
N VAL A 317 -19.81 -1.27 -4.87
CA VAL A 317 -18.96 -0.12 -4.55
C VAL A 317 -19.45 1.10 -5.33
N ILE A 318 -19.63 2.24 -4.66
CA ILE A 318 -20.07 3.49 -5.31
C ILE A 318 -18.99 4.57 -5.16
N TYR A 319 -18.69 5.23 -6.28
CA TYR A 319 -17.69 6.30 -6.36
C TYR A 319 -18.31 7.68 -6.56
N PRO A 320 -17.54 8.73 -6.23
CA PRO A 320 -17.87 10.07 -6.64
C PRO A 320 -17.96 10.39 -8.12
N THR A 321 -19.08 10.99 -8.54
CA THR A 321 -19.34 11.66 -9.83
C THR A 321 -18.52 12.94 -10.05
N GLU A 322 -17.24 12.90 -9.71
CA GLU A 322 -16.24 13.77 -10.34
C GLU A 322 -15.16 12.94 -11.05
N THR A 323 -14.93 11.69 -10.63
CA THR A 323 -13.87 10.85 -11.21
C THR A 323 -14.29 10.17 -12.52
N ALA A 324 -15.58 10.14 -12.88
CA ALA A 324 -16.05 9.63 -14.17
C ALA A 324 -15.62 10.53 -15.35
N TYR A 325 -15.41 11.83 -15.10
CA TYR A 325 -14.90 12.76 -16.11
C TYR A 325 -13.42 12.53 -16.45
N ALA A 326 -12.63 11.91 -15.56
CA ALA A 326 -11.23 11.60 -15.82
C ALA A 326 -11.02 10.53 -16.92
N LEU A 327 -12.10 9.95 -17.44
CA LEU A 327 -12.08 8.99 -18.56
C LEU A 327 -12.86 9.48 -19.80
N GLY A 328 -13.35 10.73 -19.81
CA GLY A 328 -13.95 11.36 -21.00
C GLY A 328 -15.23 10.71 -21.53
N ALA A 329 -16.01 10.01 -20.69
CA ALA A 329 -17.25 9.38 -21.12
C ALA A 329 -18.45 9.91 -20.35
N ASP A 330 -19.47 10.33 -21.10
CA ASP A 330 -20.82 10.53 -20.60
C ASP A 330 -21.37 9.20 -20.05
N ALA A 331 -21.43 9.11 -18.72
CA ALA A 331 -21.87 7.92 -17.99
C ALA A 331 -23.37 7.62 -18.18
N CYS A 332 -24.14 8.55 -18.76
CA CYS A 332 -25.54 8.35 -19.12
C CYS A 332 -25.71 7.66 -20.49
N ASN A 333 -24.64 7.53 -21.28
CA ASN A 333 -24.68 6.91 -22.60
C ASN A 333 -24.29 5.42 -22.55
N THR A 334 -25.27 4.54 -22.59
CA THR A 334 -25.09 3.08 -22.51
C THR A 334 -24.23 2.53 -23.65
N ARG A 335 -24.21 3.17 -24.83
CA ARG A 335 -23.32 2.81 -25.95
C ARG A 335 -21.87 3.17 -25.66
N ALA A 336 -21.61 4.33 -25.04
CA ALA A 336 -20.26 4.78 -24.68
C ALA A 336 -19.62 3.85 -23.62
N VAL A 337 -20.40 3.47 -22.60
CA VAL A 337 -19.97 2.50 -21.58
C VAL A 337 -19.64 1.14 -22.21
N ARG A 338 -20.49 0.62 -23.12
CA ARG A 338 -20.22 -0.62 -23.85
C ARG A 338 -18.94 -0.54 -24.71
N LYS A 339 -18.67 0.61 -25.34
CA LYS A 339 -17.48 0.85 -26.15
C LYS A 339 -16.20 0.80 -25.31
N ILE A 340 -16.21 1.37 -24.10
CA ILE A 340 -15.08 1.33 -23.15
C ILE A 340 -14.79 -0.11 -22.68
N PHE A 341 -15.83 -0.88 -22.36
CA PHE A 341 -15.66 -2.27 -21.91
C PHE A 341 -15.11 -3.16 -23.02
N LYS A 342 -15.55 -2.95 -24.27
CA LYS A 342 -15.02 -3.60 -25.47
C LYS A 342 -13.55 -3.20 -25.72
N TYR A 343 -13.21 -1.91 -25.59
CA TYR A 343 -11.84 -1.40 -25.75
C TYR A 343 -10.87 -1.96 -24.70
N LYS A 344 -11.34 -2.16 -23.45
CA LYS A 344 -10.57 -2.76 -22.36
C LYS A 344 -10.52 -4.30 -22.38
N LYS A 345 -11.00 -4.95 -23.46
CA LYS A 345 -11.09 -6.41 -23.62
C LYS A 345 -11.71 -7.13 -22.41
N ARG A 346 -12.66 -6.49 -21.72
CA ARG A 346 -13.44 -7.13 -20.66
C ARG A 346 -14.61 -7.86 -21.29
N LEU A 347 -14.61 -9.19 -21.24
CA LEU A 347 -15.80 -9.99 -21.56
C LEU A 347 -16.96 -9.48 -20.70
N LEU A 348 -18.12 -9.20 -21.32
CA LEU A 348 -19.38 -8.95 -20.61
C LEU A 348 -19.78 -10.26 -19.91
N THR A 349 -19.18 -10.54 -18.76
CA THR A 349 -19.59 -11.63 -17.89
C THR A 349 -20.93 -11.26 -17.26
N LYS A 350 -22.03 -11.88 -17.74
CA LYS A 350 -23.38 -12.14 -17.16
C LYS A 350 -24.08 -11.16 -16.19
N THR A 351 -23.55 -9.98 -15.93
CA THR A 351 -24.20 -8.97 -15.10
C THR A 351 -24.07 -7.61 -15.76
N LEU A 352 -25.20 -7.05 -16.17
CA LEU A 352 -25.30 -5.70 -16.71
C LEU A 352 -25.67 -4.75 -15.57
N PRO A 353 -25.01 -3.58 -15.46
CA PRO A 353 -25.50 -2.51 -14.62
C PRO A 353 -26.79 -1.92 -15.21
N LEU A 354 -27.85 -1.89 -14.43
CA LEU A 354 -29.08 -1.16 -14.76
C LEU A 354 -28.99 0.23 -14.15
N ILE A 355 -29.23 1.25 -14.99
CA ILE A 355 -29.25 2.67 -14.64
C ILE A 355 -30.71 3.12 -14.65
N ALA A 356 -31.21 3.62 -13.51
CA ALA A 356 -32.53 4.24 -13.45
C ALA A 356 -32.38 5.76 -13.69
N GLY A 357 -33.00 6.26 -14.75
CA GLY A 357 -32.97 7.69 -15.11
C GLY A 357 -34.06 8.54 -14.42
N ASP A 358 -35.07 7.88 -13.83
CA ASP A 358 -36.26 8.49 -13.26
C ASP A 358 -36.80 7.69 -12.05
N LEU A 359 -37.67 8.32 -11.26
CA LEU A 359 -38.23 7.75 -10.03
C LEU A 359 -39.11 6.52 -10.29
N ALA A 360 -39.92 6.54 -11.35
CA ALA A 360 -40.84 5.45 -11.65
C ALA A 360 -40.06 4.16 -12.01
N SER A 361 -38.94 4.31 -12.72
CA SER A 361 -38.00 3.25 -13.02
C SER A 361 -37.27 2.77 -11.76
N ALA A 362 -36.88 3.66 -10.85
CA ALA A 362 -36.20 3.31 -9.60
C ALA A 362 -37.09 2.54 -8.60
N ILE A 363 -38.35 2.94 -8.43
CA ILE A 363 -39.32 2.26 -7.54
C ILE A 363 -39.57 0.82 -7.99
N LYS A 364 -39.54 0.55 -9.31
CA LYS A 364 -39.75 -0.80 -9.85
C LYS A 364 -38.61 -1.77 -9.53
N VAL A 365 -37.43 -1.28 -9.17
CA VAL A 365 -36.19 -2.08 -9.09
C VAL A 365 -35.50 -2.00 -7.72
N ALA A 366 -36.00 -1.18 -6.80
CA ALA A 366 -35.47 -1.02 -5.43
C ALA A 366 -36.61 -0.88 -4.39
N ASN A 367 -36.41 -1.43 -3.19
CA ASN A 367 -37.36 -1.29 -2.08
C ASN A 367 -37.12 0.01 -1.30
N PHE A 368 -38.10 0.92 -1.36
CA PHE A 368 -38.13 2.17 -0.60
C PHE A 368 -39.04 2.00 0.63
N SER A 369 -38.65 2.57 1.79
CA SER A 369 -39.61 2.73 2.89
C SER A 369 -40.73 3.70 2.49
N LYS A 370 -41.88 3.61 3.18
CA LYS A 370 -43.04 4.50 2.94
C LYS A 370 -42.65 5.99 2.97
N LYS A 371 -41.86 6.39 3.97
CA LYS A 371 -41.35 7.76 4.12
C LYS A 371 -40.35 8.16 3.02
N ALA A 372 -39.51 7.23 2.56
CA ALA A 372 -38.57 7.50 1.45
C ALA A 372 -39.30 7.68 0.11
N LYS A 373 -40.37 6.91 -0.10
CA LYS A 373 -41.22 7.01 -1.28
C LYS A 373 -41.93 8.36 -1.35
N GLU A 374 -42.54 8.80 -0.24
CA GLU A 374 -43.21 10.11 -0.13
C GLU A 374 -42.25 11.29 -0.40
N ILE A 375 -41.01 11.22 0.11
CA ILE A 375 -39.99 12.26 -0.13
C ILE A 375 -39.50 12.24 -1.59
N ALA A 376 -39.31 11.04 -2.16
CA ALA A 376 -38.84 10.89 -3.53
C ALA A 376 -39.89 11.35 -4.56
N GLU A 377 -41.17 11.03 -4.34
CA GLU A 377 -42.30 11.49 -5.16
C GLU A 377 -42.46 13.01 -5.13
N LYS A 378 -42.15 13.64 -4.00
CA LYS A 378 -42.29 15.09 -3.83
C LYS A 378 -41.12 15.90 -4.37
N TYR A 379 -39.91 15.35 -4.42
CA TYR A 379 -38.68 16.13 -4.63
C TYR A 379 -37.57 15.48 -5.46
N TRP A 380 -37.87 14.49 -6.32
CA TRP A 380 -36.86 13.76 -7.10
C TRP A 380 -35.80 14.68 -7.74
N PRO A 381 -34.55 14.69 -7.26
CA PRO A 381 -33.60 15.74 -7.59
C PRO A 381 -32.80 15.35 -8.83
N ALA A 382 -33.43 15.37 -10.02
CA ALA A 382 -32.76 15.10 -11.30
C ALA A 382 -32.05 13.69 -11.34
N PRO A 383 -31.38 13.26 -12.44
CA PRO A 383 -31.09 11.84 -12.64
C PRO A 383 -30.02 11.30 -11.67
N LEU A 384 -30.48 10.45 -10.75
CA LEU A 384 -29.67 9.78 -9.76
C LEU A 384 -29.24 8.42 -10.32
N THR A 385 -27.97 8.27 -10.71
CA THR A 385 -27.46 7.02 -11.30
C THR A 385 -27.37 5.91 -10.26
N LEU A 386 -28.43 5.12 -10.14
CA LEU A 386 -28.42 3.82 -9.46
C LEU A 386 -27.71 2.79 -10.35
N GLN A 387 -26.75 2.04 -9.81
CA GLN A 387 -26.11 0.93 -10.53
C GLN A 387 -26.56 -0.39 -9.91
N LEU A 388 -27.51 -1.07 -10.54
CA LEU A 388 -28.05 -2.34 -10.06
C LEU A 388 -27.48 -3.51 -10.87
N PHE A 389 -27.11 -4.61 -10.22
CA PHE A 389 -26.65 -5.81 -10.91
C PHE A 389 -27.82 -6.74 -11.20
N VAL A 390 -28.09 -7.01 -12.48
CA VAL A 390 -29.12 -7.99 -12.91
C VAL A 390 -28.45 -9.18 -13.60
N LYS A 391 -28.91 -10.41 -13.34
CA LYS A 391 -28.46 -11.62 -14.06
C LYS A 391 -28.90 -11.55 -15.52
N ALA A 392 -27.97 -11.78 -16.45
CA ALA A 392 -28.15 -11.55 -17.89
C ALA A 392 -29.17 -12.44 -18.64
N ASN A 393 -29.98 -13.27 -17.96
CA ASN A 393 -30.98 -14.13 -18.61
C ASN A 393 -32.41 -13.95 -18.11
N SER A 394 -32.69 -12.97 -17.25
CA SER A 394 -34.08 -12.59 -17.03
C SER A 394 -34.54 -11.76 -18.23
N LYS A 395 -35.52 -12.26 -19.00
CA LYS A 395 -36.51 -11.34 -19.59
C LYS A 395 -36.85 -10.34 -18.48
N LEU A 396 -36.93 -9.04 -18.78
CA LEU A 396 -37.18 -7.95 -17.81
C LEU A 396 -38.41 -8.15 -16.87
N SER A 397 -39.12 -9.26 -17.00
CA SER A 397 -40.12 -9.81 -16.10
C SER A 397 -39.53 -10.47 -14.84
N LYS A 398 -39.82 -9.82 -13.71
CA LYS A 398 -40.22 -10.38 -12.40
C LYS A 398 -39.20 -11.02 -11.46
N GLU A 399 -37.94 -11.24 -11.82
CA GLU A 399 -36.92 -11.66 -10.84
C GLU A 399 -35.73 -10.71 -10.81
N VAL A 400 -35.96 -9.49 -10.35
CA VAL A 400 -34.90 -8.73 -9.69
C VAL A 400 -34.59 -9.52 -8.41
N VAL A 401 -33.45 -10.20 -8.39
CA VAL A 401 -32.96 -10.83 -7.16
C VAL A 401 -32.68 -9.68 -6.18
N PHE A 402 -33.63 -9.43 -5.28
CA PHE A 402 -33.50 -8.48 -4.18
C PHE A 402 -32.32 -8.91 -3.30
N GLN A 403 -31.14 -8.32 -3.51
CA GLN A 403 -30.09 -8.42 -2.51
C GLN A 403 -30.46 -7.51 -1.33
N LYS A 404 -30.39 -8.06 -0.12
CA LYS A 404 -30.77 -7.42 1.15
C LYS A 404 -29.93 -6.20 1.56
N THR A 405 -29.08 -5.65 0.69
CA THR A 405 -28.21 -4.52 1.04
C THR A 405 -27.91 -3.68 -0.20
N VAL A 406 -28.29 -2.40 -0.15
CA VAL A 406 -28.20 -1.43 -1.25
C VAL A 406 -27.32 -0.26 -0.80
N ALA A 407 -26.02 -0.27 -1.12
CA ALA A 407 -25.18 0.90 -0.87
C ALA A 407 -25.58 2.05 -1.83
N ILE A 408 -25.58 3.30 -1.36
CA ILE A 408 -25.92 4.51 -2.15
C ILE A 408 -24.89 5.62 -1.90
N ARG A 409 -24.53 6.37 -2.96
CA ARG A 409 -23.86 7.68 -2.82
C ARG A 409 -24.86 8.80 -3.03
N VAL A 410 -24.85 9.74 -2.11
CA VAL A 410 -25.75 10.87 -2.11
C VAL A 410 -25.02 12.16 -2.46
N SER A 411 -25.64 13.01 -3.25
CA SER A 411 -25.30 14.43 -3.37
C SER A 411 -25.16 15.10 -1.98
N SER A 412 -24.45 16.22 -1.90
CA SER A 412 -24.50 17.09 -0.71
C SER A 412 -25.88 17.70 -0.47
N ASN A 413 -26.78 17.60 -1.45
CA ASN A 413 -28.18 18.00 -1.37
C ASN A 413 -28.92 17.23 -0.26
N GLU A 414 -29.57 17.98 0.63
CA GLU A 414 -30.25 17.48 1.83
C GLU A 414 -31.43 16.56 1.53
N ILE A 415 -32.17 16.81 0.44
CA ILE A 415 -33.30 15.99 -0.01
C ILE A 415 -32.80 14.62 -0.49
N ALA A 416 -31.73 14.60 -1.28
CA ALA A 416 -31.12 13.35 -1.71
C ALA A 416 -30.64 12.50 -0.51
N ARG A 417 -30.19 13.14 0.57
CA ARG A 417 -29.75 12.47 1.82
C ARG A 417 -30.93 11.86 2.56
N GLY A 418 -32.05 12.57 2.64
CA GLY A 418 -33.29 12.05 3.21
C GLY A 418 -33.79 10.79 2.49
N ILE A 419 -33.72 10.76 1.17
CA ILE A 419 -34.15 9.60 0.36
C ILE A 419 -33.24 8.38 0.59
N ALA A 420 -31.92 8.58 0.64
CA ALA A 420 -30.97 7.49 0.82
C ALA A 420 -30.98 6.87 2.24
N LEU A 421 -31.24 7.68 3.27
CA LEU A 421 -31.36 7.21 4.66
C LEU A 421 -32.64 6.38 4.90
N GLY A 422 -33.66 6.55 4.07
CA GLY A 422 -34.91 5.79 4.15
C GLY A 422 -34.91 4.46 3.38
N LEU A 423 -33.74 3.98 2.92
CA LEU A 423 -33.57 2.64 2.37
C LEU A 423 -33.34 1.63 3.49
N GLU A 424 -33.85 0.42 3.33
CA GLU A 424 -33.88 -0.55 4.43
C GLU A 424 -32.49 -1.08 4.82
N ASN A 425 -31.46 -1.00 3.94
CA ASN A 425 -30.09 -1.47 4.24
C ASN A 425 -28.95 -0.77 3.45
N PRO A 426 -28.68 0.55 3.64
CA PRO A 426 -27.58 1.22 2.95
C PRO A 426 -26.28 1.33 3.74
N ILE A 427 -25.15 1.19 3.04
CA ILE A 427 -23.82 1.64 3.50
C ILE A 427 -23.49 2.94 2.75
N VAL A 428 -23.36 4.06 3.48
CA VAL A 428 -23.13 5.41 2.94
C VAL A 428 -21.72 5.88 3.27
N SER A 429 -21.03 6.52 2.31
CA SER A 429 -19.73 7.18 2.50
C SER A 429 -19.84 8.68 2.21
N TRP A 430 -19.34 9.52 3.12
CA TRP A 430 -19.54 10.97 3.13
C TRP A 430 -18.35 11.73 2.54
N GLY A 431 -18.62 12.77 1.76
CA GLY A 431 -17.65 13.82 1.42
C GLY A 431 -18.09 15.13 2.10
N VAL A 432 -17.20 15.77 2.85
CA VAL A 432 -17.49 17.04 3.54
C VAL A 432 -17.45 18.18 2.52
N VAL A 433 -18.55 18.92 2.40
CA VAL A 433 -18.59 20.24 1.72
C VAL A 433 -18.40 21.29 2.81
N LYS A 434 -17.44 22.20 2.62
CA LYS A 434 -17.22 23.34 3.52
C LYS A 434 -18.44 24.26 3.50
N GLU A 435 -19.00 24.56 4.66
CA GLU A 435 -19.84 25.73 4.86
C GLU A 435 -19.01 26.98 4.56
N LYS A 436 -19.34 27.67 3.48
CA LYS A 436 -19.09 29.12 3.40
C LYS A 436 -20.29 29.79 4.05
N THR A 437 -20.01 30.50 5.12
CA THR A 437 -20.84 31.53 5.72
C THR A 437 -21.54 32.35 4.63
N ILE A 438 -22.85 32.16 4.49
CA ILE A 438 -23.71 33.15 3.83
C ILE A 438 -24.29 33.98 4.97
N ASN A 439 -23.80 35.20 5.07
CA ASN A 439 -24.34 36.23 5.94
C ASN A 439 -25.81 36.45 5.57
N TYR A 440 -26.69 36.36 6.57
CA TYR A 440 -28.00 36.98 6.49
C TYR A 440 -27.80 38.51 6.53
N CYS A 441 -27.84 39.16 5.36
CA CYS A 441 -28.16 40.59 5.33
C CYS A 441 -29.68 40.74 5.54
N LYS A 442 -30.00 41.57 6.52
CA LYS A 442 -31.35 42.03 6.86
C LYS A 442 -31.97 42.81 5.70
N CYS A 443 -33.30 42.81 5.68
CA CYS A 443 -34.18 43.40 4.68
C CYS A 443 -33.83 44.83 4.21
N TRP A 444 -34.18 45.07 2.93
CA TRP A 444 -34.10 46.26 2.07
C TRP A 444 -32.78 46.44 1.31
#